data_AF-A0A670Z4D9-F1
#
_entry.id   AF-A0A670Z4D9-F1
#
_cell.length_a   1.000
_cell.length_b   1.000
_cell.length_c   1.000
_cell.angle_alpha   90.00
_cell.angle_beta   90.00
_cell.angle_gamma   90.00
#
_symmetry.space_group_name_H-M   'P 1'
#
loop_
_entity.id
_entity.type
_entity.pdbx_description
1 polymer ?
#
loop_
_entity_poly.entity_id
_entity_poly.type
_entity_poly.pdbx_seq_one_letter_code
_entity_poly.pdbx_strand_id
1 'polypeptide(L)'
;LLTIWNPTETQQDTDLSELVLTFSEMLGLPPILVHTDFVLVNWKKKNPQGNLEPIVTLPGGKSTVGFILVSLLAEKVAAPGLKGLRRAFASILANRKALSTHKIFIFLELPTEREEGLVYWKDNPVLPEGLLYEGLCEEPLAYSGGSAAQSSTLHAFDELLGIQHQKESGKTSGFLHRMRKYMPPHHQAFIEEIRSVPRLKDHVLSSGNQDLQSTYNKCVAALSELRTYHITLVTKYIVIAAKKAKNNISQTTSPPSFLEVVGTGGSRVLKFLKSVRDTTKEAMIQL
;
A
#
# COMPACT_ATOMS: atom_id res chain seq x y z
N LEU A 1 -7.21 -18.65 16.93
CA LEU A 1 -6.29 -19.52 16.16
C LEU A 1 -5.35 -18.67 15.30
N LEU A 2 -4.73 -17.66 15.89
CA LEU A 2 -3.61 -16.94 15.27
C LEU A 2 -2.55 -16.90 16.36
N THR A 3 -1.76 -17.95 16.43
CA THR A 3 -0.52 -17.94 17.19
C THR A 3 0.34 -16.86 16.55
N ILE A 4 0.54 -15.78 17.28
CA ILE A 4 1.46 -14.70 16.88
C ILE A 4 2.81 -15.40 16.71
N TRP A 5 3.27 -15.50 15.46
CA TRP A 5 4.58 -16.06 15.16
C TRP A 5 5.62 -15.43 16.07
N ASN A 6 6.33 -16.27 16.83
CA ASN A 6 7.37 -15.80 17.72
C ASN A 6 8.56 -15.37 16.85
N PRO A 7 9.02 -14.11 16.93
CA PRO A 7 10.08 -13.61 16.06
C PRO A 7 11.44 -14.31 16.20
N THR A 8 11.58 -15.26 17.12
CA THR A 8 12.75 -16.14 17.26
C THR A 8 12.59 -17.51 16.58
N GLU A 9 11.39 -17.86 16.10
CA GLU A 9 11.12 -19.16 15.46
C GLU A 9 11.31 -19.07 13.95
N THR A 10 12.31 -19.74 13.40
CA THR A 10 12.55 -19.78 11.94
C THR A 10 11.70 -20.83 11.21
N GLN A 11 10.84 -21.53 11.95
CA GLN A 11 10.01 -22.65 11.50
C GLN A 11 8.58 -22.44 12.00
N GLN A 12 7.60 -22.86 11.22
CA GLN A 12 6.18 -22.76 11.54
C GLN A 12 5.56 -24.15 11.68
N ASP A 13 4.63 -24.30 12.63
CA ASP A 13 3.83 -25.51 12.85
C ASP A 13 3.24 -26.07 11.53
N THR A 14 3.40 -27.36 11.28
CA THR A 14 3.11 -28.01 10.00
C THR A 14 1.62 -27.98 9.63
N ASP A 15 0.71 -28.17 10.58
CA ASP A 15 -0.73 -28.22 10.30
C ASP A 15 -1.27 -26.83 9.92
N LEU A 16 -0.80 -25.79 10.62
CA LEU A 16 -1.14 -24.40 10.29
C LEU A 16 -0.50 -23.97 8.97
N SER A 17 0.71 -24.46 8.70
CA SER A 17 1.46 -24.17 7.48
C SER A 17 0.77 -24.71 6.23
N GLU A 18 0.27 -25.94 6.28
CA GLU A 18 -0.46 -26.56 5.16
C GLU A 18 -1.74 -25.78 4.84
N LEU A 19 -2.48 -25.39 5.89
CA LEU A 19 -3.70 -24.61 5.74
C LEU A 19 -3.44 -23.23 5.11
N VAL A 20 -2.41 -22.53 5.59
CA VAL A 20 -2.03 -21.20 5.07
C VAL A 20 -1.60 -21.30 3.61
N LEU A 21 -0.74 -22.26 3.26
CA LEU A 21 -0.30 -22.46 1.88
C LEU A 21 -1.47 -22.79 0.95
N THR A 22 -2.35 -23.70 1.36
CA THR A 22 -3.51 -24.12 0.56
C THR A 22 -4.46 -22.96 0.28
N PHE A 23 -4.86 -22.21 1.32
CA PHE A 23 -5.76 -21.07 1.11
C PHE A 23 -5.12 -19.95 0.30
N SER A 24 -3.83 -19.69 0.51
CA SER A 24 -3.08 -18.72 -0.27
C SER A 24 -3.05 -19.08 -1.76
N GLU A 25 -2.80 -20.34 -2.09
CA GLU A 25 -2.87 -20.83 -3.46
C GLU A 25 -4.28 -20.67 -4.05
N MET A 26 -5.32 -21.11 -3.32
CA MET A 26 -6.71 -20.99 -3.75
C MET A 26 -7.15 -19.55 -4.02
N LEU A 27 -6.67 -18.60 -3.21
CA LEU A 27 -7.00 -17.18 -3.34
C LEU A 27 -6.09 -16.44 -4.33
N GLY A 28 -5.03 -17.09 -4.82
CA GLY A 28 -4.00 -16.45 -5.64
C GLY A 28 -3.25 -15.33 -4.92
N LEU A 29 -3.04 -15.49 -3.61
CA LEU A 29 -2.32 -14.56 -2.74
C LEU A 29 -1.11 -15.25 -2.10
N PRO A 30 -0.05 -14.52 -1.73
CA PRO A 30 1.08 -15.12 -1.04
C PRO A 30 0.69 -15.57 0.39
N PRO A 31 1.35 -16.62 0.93
CA PRO A 31 1.16 -17.12 2.30
C PRO A 31 1.79 -16.17 3.32
N ILE A 32 1.21 -14.99 3.44
CA ILE A 32 1.58 -13.92 4.36
C ILE A 32 0.38 -12.98 4.50
N LEU A 33 0.21 -12.39 5.68
CA LEU A 33 -0.81 -11.35 5.87
C LEU A 33 -0.57 -10.15 4.94
N VAL A 34 -1.49 -9.90 4.02
CA VAL A 34 -1.43 -8.78 3.06
C VAL A 34 -2.43 -7.65 3.39
N HIS A 35 -2.33 -6.52 2.68
CA HIS A 35 -3.25 -5.39 2.81
C HIS A 35 -4.73 -5.79 2.64
N THR A 36 -5.02 -6.72 1.71
CA THR A 36 -6.38 -7.25 1.54
C THR A 36 -6.92 -7.86 2.82
N ASP A 37 -6.15 -8.75 3.43
CA ASP A 37 -6.53 -9.45 4.65
C ASP A 37 -6.66 -8.49 5.81
N PHE A 38 -5.66 -7.61 5.99
CA PHE A 38 -5.55 -6.80 7.20
C PHE A 38 -6.42 -5.54 7.17
N VAL A 39 -6.80 -5.07 5.98
CA VAL A 39 -7.55 -3.81 5.80
C VAL A 39 -8.88 -4.04 5.08
N LEU A 40 -8.87 -4.59 3.86
CA LEU A 40 -10.04 -4.58 2.99
C LEU A 40 -11.18 -5.48 3.48
N VAL A 41 -10.84 -6.64 4.05
CA VAL A 41 -11.83 -7.63 4.54
C VAL A 41 -11.93 -7.68 6.07
N ASN A 42 -11.02 -7.02 6.79
CA ASN A 42 -10.97 -7.03 8.25
C ASN A 42 -11.78 -5.89 8.87
N TRP A 43 -13.09 -5.88 8.62
CA TRP A 43 -13.98 -4.92 9.26
C TRP A 43 -15.41 -5.43 9.38
N LYS A 44 -16.11 -4.92 10.39
CA LYS A 44 -17.54 -5.13 10.61
C LYS A 44 -18.17 -3.86 11.17
N LYS A 45 -19.50 -3.79 11.11
CA LYS A 45 -20.25 -2.74 11.81
C LYS A 45 -20.30 -3.09 13.30
N LYS A 46 -19.85 -2.17 14.14
CA LYS A 46 -19.95 -2.25 15.60
C LYS A 46 -21.40 -2.17 16.07
N ASN A 47 -22.21 -1.38 15.38
CA ASN A 47 -23.62 -1.19 15.71
C ASN A 47 -24.45 -0.82 14.46
N PRO A 48 -25.79 -0.91 14.52
CA PRO A 48 -26.66 -0.50 13.41
C PRO A 48 -26.48 0.97 13.00
N GLN A 49 -26.01 1.83 13.93
CA GLN A 49 -25.73 3.24 13.68
C GLN A 49 -24.49 3.50 12.79
N GLY A 50 -23.73 2.47 12.43
CA GLY A 50 -22.76 2.52 11.32
C GLY A 50 -21.29 2.73 11.70
N ASN A 51 -20.94 2.67 13.00
CA ASN A 51 -19.53 2.71 13.41
C ASN A 51 -18.80 1.42 12.98
N LEU A 52 -17.58 1.54 12.47
CA LEU A 52 -16.76 0.41 12.01
C LEU A 52 -15.79 -0.07 13.10
N GLU A 53 -15.52 -1.37 13.14
CA GLU A 53 -14.46 -1.96 13.95
C GLU A 53 -13.78 -3.13 13.20
N PRO A 54 -12.49 -3.41 13.45
CA PRO A 54 -11.85 -4.59 12.88
C PRO A 54 -12.46 -5.91 13.36
N ILE A 55 -12.37 -6.96 12.56
CA ILE A 55 -12.76 -8.33 12.96
C ILE A 55 -11.67 -8.94 13.85
N VAL A 56 -10.42 -8.75 13.45
CA VAL A 56 -9.20 -9.22 14.14
C VAL A 56 -8.24 -8.04 14.32
N THR A 57 -7.54 -8.03 15.45
CA THR A 57 -6.49 -7.04 15.75
C THR A 57 -5.22 -7.76 16.18
N LEU A 58 -4.07 -7.27 15.72
CA LEU A 58 -2.76 -7.62 16.26
C LEU A 58 -2.47 -6.78 17.53
N PRO A 59 -1.46 -7.15 18.34
CA PRO A 59 -0.95 -6.29 19.41
C PRO A 59 -0.68 -4.85 18.94
N GLY A 60 -0.71 -3.89 19.87
CA GLY A 60 -0.60 -2.45 19.57
C GLY A 60 -1.89 -1.64 19.85
N GLY A 61 -2.93 -2.29 20.38
CA GLY A 61 -4.08 -1.62 20.99
C GLY A 61 -4.84 -0.67 20.04
N LYS A 62 -5.20 0.53 20.55
CA LYS A 62 -5.99 1.52 19.79
C LYS A 62 -5.32 1.98 18.51
N SER A 63 -3.99 1.95 18.46
CA SER A 63 -3.21 2.39 17.31
C SER A 63 -3.34 1.44 16.14
N THR A 64 -3.24 0.13 16.38
CA THR A 64 -3.46 -0.90 15.36
C THR A 64 -4.89 -0.81 14.81
N VAL A 65 -5.88 -0.59 15.69
CA VAL A 65 -7.28 -0.36 15.27
C VAL A 65 -7.39 0.89 14.40
N GLY A 66 -6.76 2.00 14.81
CA GLY A 66 -6.72 3.24 14.05
C GLY A 66 -6.10 3.06 12.67
N PHE A 67 -4.95 2.38 12.59
CA PHE A 67 -4.25 2.10 11.34
C PHE A 67 -5.13 1.32 10.35
N ILE A 68 -5.78 0.24 10.81
CA ILE A 68 -6.69 -0.57 9.98
C ILE A 68 -7.85 0.27 9.48
N LEU A 69 -8.56 0.94 10.39
CA LEU A 69 -9.78 1.68 10.05
C LEU A 69 -9.50 2.89 9.16
N VAL A 70 -8.42 3.62 9.42
CA VAL A 70 -8.07 4.77 8.58
C VAL A 70 -7.60 4.32 7.20
N SER A 71 -6.83 3.23 7.10
CA SER A 71 -6.48 2.64 5.80
C SER A 71 -7.73 2.18 5.03
N LEU A 72 -8.70 1.57 5.70
CA LEU A 72 -9.98 1.19 5.10
C LEU A 72 -10.80 2.40 4.65
N LEU A 73 -10.85 3.45 5.47
CA LEU A 73 -11.55 4.69 5.13
C LEU A 73 -10.90 5.37 3.93
N ALA A 74 -9.58 5.31 3.78
CA ALA A 74 -8.87 5.82 2.61
C ALA A 74 -9.36 5.13 1.33
N GLU A 75 -9.42 3.80 1.35
CA GLU A 75 -9.92 2.98 0.23
C GLU A 75 -11.39 3.28 -0.06
N LYS A 76 -12.22 3.40 0.98
CA LYS A 76 -13.64 3.72 0.85
C LYS A 76 -13.87 5.11 0.24
N VAL A 77 -13.12 6.12 0.68
CA VAL A 77 -13.19 7.49 0.15
C VAL A 77 -12.71 7.56 -1.30
N ALA A 78 -11.77 6.70 -1.69
CA ALA A 78 -11.30 6.60 -3.07
C ALA A 78 -12.27 5.86 -4.02
N ALA A 79 -13.21 5.06 -3.50
CA ALA A 79 -14.13 4.23 -4.30
C ALA A 79 -14.97 5.01 -5.35
N PRO A 80 -15.51 6.22 -5.07
CA PRO A 80 -16.14 7.05 -6.11
C PRO A 80 -15.19 7.42 -7.24
N GLY A 81 -13.90 7.64 -6.92
CA GLY A 81 -12.85 7.90 -7.91
C GLY A 81 -12.61 6.71 -8.84
N LEU A 82 -12.70 5.47 -8.35
CA LEU A 82 -12.64 4.27 -9.19
C LEU A 82 -13.83 4.16 -10.17
N LYS A 83 -15.02 4.64 -9.78
CA LYS A 83 -16.16 4.76 -10.71
C LYS A 83 -15.89 5.81 -11.80
N GLY A 84 -15.26 6.92 -11.43
CA GLY A 84 -14.78 7.93 -12.36
C GLY A 84 -13.74 7.38 -13.33
N LEU A 85 -12.80 6.59 -12.82
CA LEU A 85 -11.78 5.88 -13.60
C LEU A 85 -12.42 4.99 -14.65
N ARG A 86 -13.38 4.14 -14.28
CA ARG A 86 -14.09 3.27 -15.24
C ARG A 86 -14.77 4.07 -16.37
N ARG A 87 -15.34 5.23 -16.05
CA ARG A 87 -15.95 6.12 -17.05
C ARG A 87 -14.90 6.74 -17.97
N ALA A 88 -13.78 7.21 -17.42
CA ALA A 88 -12.66 7.73 -18.20
C ALA A 88 -12.09 6.66 -19.15
N PHE A 89 -11.89 5.45 -18.64
CA PHE A 89 -11.47 4.28 -19.41
C PHE A 89 -12.43 3.98 -20.58
N ALA A 90 -13.74 3.93 -20.32
CA ALA A 90 -14.74 3.75 -21.38
C ALA A 90 -14.74 4.89 -22.41
N SER A 91 -14.52 6.15 -21.98
CA SER A 91 -14.40 7.30 -22.89
C SER A 91 -13.17 7.19 -23.80
N ILE A 92 -12.02 6.73 -23.27
CA ILE A 92 -10.80 6.51 -24.06
C ILE A 92 -11.07 5.45 -25.15
N LEU A 93 -11.64 4.29 -24.77
CA LEU A 93 -11.96 3.21 -25.72
C LEU A 93 -12.94 3.66 -26.81
N ALA A 94 -13.91 4.50 -26.46
CA ALA A 94 -14.88 5.04 -27.40
C ALA A 94 -14.38 6.27 -28.18
N ASN A 95 -13.12 6.68 -28.00
CA ASN A 95 -12.53 7.92 -28.52
C ASN A 95 -13.39 9.18 -28.26
N ARG A 96 -14.07 9.23 -27.11
CA ARG A 96 -14.92 10.36 -26.72
C ARG A 96 -14.08 11.41 -26.00
N LYS A 97 -14.16 12.67 -26.44
CA LYS A 97 -13.48 13.82 -25.83
C LYS A 97 -14.13 14.32 -24.53
N ALA A 98 -14.86 13.48 -23.78
CA ALA A 98 -15.56 13.89 -22.56
C ALA A 98 -15.07 13.09 -21.35
N LEU A 99 -14.41 13.77 -20.42
CA LEU A 99 -14.15 13.26 -19.07
C LEU A 99 -15.12 13.94 -18.11
N SER A 100 -15.83 13.14 -17.33
CA SER A 100 -16.68 13.67 -16.28
C SER A 100 -15.83 14.14 -15.10
N THR A 101 -16.01 15.40 -14.69
CA THR A 101 -15.36 16.08 -13.57
C THR A 101 -15.81 15.53 -12.21
N HIS A 102 -15.47 14.27 -11.91
CA HIS A 102 -15.67 13.74 -10.56
C HIS A 102 -14.48 14.15 -9.68
N LYS A 103 -14.75 15.01 -8.70
CA LYS A 103 -13.79 15.45 -7.68
C LYS A 103 -13.29 14.24 -6.89
N ILE A 104 -12.02 13.89 -7.06
CA ILE A 104 -11.31 12.93 -6.19
C ILE A 104 -10.77 13.77 -5.02
N PHE A 105 -11.49 13.80 -3.90
CA PHE A 105 -10.96 14.33 -2.64
C PHE A 105 -10.65 13.15 -1.72
N ILE A 106 -9.40 13.03 -1.28
CA ILE A 106 -9.02 12.08 -0.23
C ILE A 106 -8.35 12.89 0.88
N PHE A 107 -9.10 13.14 1.95
CA PHE A 107 -8.55 13.63 3.22
C PHE A 107 -8.65 12.50 4.23
N LEU A 108 -7.55 12.22 4.93
CA LEU A 108 -7.51 11.31 6.07
C LEU A 108 -7.01 12.13 7.25
N GLU A 109 -7.64 12.02 8.41
CA GLU A 109 -7.06 12.38 9.70
C GLU A 109 -6.86 11.09 10.50
N LEU A 110 -5.63 10.83 10.94
CA LEU A 110 -5.30 9.67 11.77
C LEU A 110 -5.46 10.00 13.27
N PRO A 111 -5.98 9.06 14.09
CA PRO A 111 -5.88 9.16 15.55
C PRO A 111 -4.41 9.12 15.98
N THR A 112 -4.11 9.87 17.05
CA THR A 112 -2.82 9.91 17.72
C THR A 112 -2.66 8.72 18.65
N GLU A 113 -1.87 7.71 18.29
CA GLU A 113 -1.00 6.94 19.20
C GLU A 113 -0.24 5.82 18.47
N ARG A 114 0.79 5.28 19.14
CA ARG A 114 1.95 4.47 18.72
C ARG A 114 1.68 3.14 17.98
N GLU A 115 2.29 2.94 16.81
CA GLU A 115 2.39 1.62 16.16
C GLU A 115 3.55 0.79 16.73
N GLU A 116 3.28 -0.46 17.12
CA GLU A 116 4.30 -1.50 17.29
C GLU A 116 4.29 -2.40 16.03
N GLY A 117 5.49 -2.80 15.61
CA GLY A 117 5.82 -3.11 14.22
C GLY A 117 4.99 -4.19 13.53
N LEU A 118 4.52 -3.87 12.32
CA LEU A 118 4.03 -4.84 11.35
C LEU A 118 5.17 -5.80 10.96
N VAL A 119 4.86 -7.09 10.90
CA VAL A 119 5.83 -8.17 10.64
C VAL A 119 6.21 -8.18 9.15
N TYR A 120 7.50 -8.01 8.86
CA TYR A 120 8.09 -8.11 7.51
C TYR A 120 9.05 -9.30 7.46
N TRP A 121 9.05 -10.07 6.37
CA TRP A 121 9.87 -11.30 6.26
C TRP A 121 11.01 -11.14 5.25
N LYS A 122 10.72 -10.58 4.06
CA LYS A 122 11.73 -10.22 3.06
C LYS A 122 12.45 -8.92 3.43
N ASP A 123 13.77 -8.92 3.29
CA ASP A 123 14.68 -7.86 3.75
C ASP A 123 14.75 -7.73 5.30
N ASN A 124 14.28 -8.74 6.04
CA ASN A 124 14.37 -8.79 7.50
C ASN A 124 15.71 -9.42 7.93
N PRO A 125 16.57 -8.71 8.70
CA PRO A 125 17.84 -9.27 9.17
C PRO A 125 17.69 -10.46 10.13
N VAL A 126 16.51 -10.67 10.72
CA VAL A 126 16.18 -11.83 11.57
C VAL A 126 15.86 -13.07 10.73
N LEU A 127 15.41 -12.90 9.48
CA LEU A 127 15.10 -13.98 8.53
C LEU A 127 15.73 -13.68 7.17
N PRO A 128 17.08 -13.70 7.05
CA PRO A 128 17.77 -13.32 5.82
C PRO A 128 17.40 -14.20 4.63
N GLU A 129 17.12 -15.49 4.88
CA GLU A 129 16.73 -16.46 3.86
C GLU A 129 15.20 -16.55 3.66
N GLY A 130 14.40 -15.96 4.55
CA GLY A 130 12.93 -16.09 4.56
C GLY A 130 12.41 -17.06 5.63
N LEU A 131 11.16 -17.48 5.51
CA LEU A 131 10.50 -18.42 6.43
C LEU A 131 10.38 -19.80 5.80
N LEU A 132 10.84 -20.84 6.51
CA LEU A 132 10.65 -22.22 6.08
C LEU A 132 9.31 -22.77 6.59
N TYR A 133 8.47 -23.22 5.65
CA TYR A 133 7.28 -24.02 5.95
C TYR A 133 7.69 -25.49 6.06
N GLU A 134 8.07 -25.91 7.26
CA GLU A 134 8.69 -27.21 7.52
C GLU A 134 7.80 -28.38 7.06
N GLY A 135 8.39 -29.34 6.35
CA GLY A 135 7.68 -30.49 5.80
C GLY A 135 6.85 -30.21 4.54
N LEU A 136 6.76 -28.94 4.11
CA LEU A 136 5.91 -28.51 2.99
C LEU A 136 6.71 -27.79 1.90
N CYS A 137 7.78 -27.08 2.27
CA CYS A 137 8.71 -26.44 1.35
C CYS A 137 10.13 -26.94 1.61
N GLU A 138 10.89 -27.22 0.55
CA GLU A 138 12.31 -27.57 0.66
C GLU A 138 13.18 -26.35 0.98
N GLU A 139 12.79 -25.17 0.48
CA GLU A 139 13.53 -23.92 0.63
C GLU A 139 12.69 -22.85 1.36
N PRO A 140 13.31 -21.96 2.15
CA PRO A 140 12.62 -20.86 2.80
C PRO A 140 11.97 -19.88 1.80
N LEU A 141 10.77 -19.41 2.12
CA LEU A 141 10.03 -18.46 1.30
C LEU A 141 10.20 -17.02 1.83
N ALA A 142 10.58 -16.11 0.92
CA ALA A 142 10.83 -14.71 1.26
C ALA A 142 9.76 -13.75 0.69
N TYR A 143 8.81 -13.32 1.54
CA TYR A 143 7.73 -12.39 1.20
C TYR A 143 7.83 -11.02 1.89
N SER A 144 7.54 -9.95 1.16
CA SER A 144 7.41 -8.60 1.75
C SER A 144 6.19 -8.51 2.67
N GLY A 145 6.35 -7.89 3.83
CA GLY A 145 5.24 -7.58 4.73
C GLY A 145 4.24 -6.58 4.16
N GLY A 146 3.10 -6.45 4.84
CA GLY A 146 2.01 -5.56 4.46
C GLY A 146 2.45 -4.10 4.34
N SER A 147 2.02 -3.43 3.28
CA SER A 147 2.25 -1.98 3.11
C SER A 147 1.16 -1.35 2.26
N ALA A 148 1.01 -0.02 2.35
CA ALA A 148 0.09 0.73 1.49
C ALA A 148 0.38 0.57 -0.01
N ALA A 149 1.58 0.12 -0.39
CA ALA A 149 1.92 -0.18 -1.78
C ALA A 149 1.22 -1.44 -2.32
N GLN A 150 0.54 -2.21 -1.47
CA GLN A 150 -0.33 -3.32 -1.90
C GLN A 150 -1.77 -2.84 -2.18
N SER A 151 -2.07 -1.54 -2.04
CA SER A 151 -3.37 -0.96 -2.39
C SER A 151 -3.57 -0.94 -3.91
N SER A 152 -4.54 -1.71 -4.40
CA SER A 152 -4.88 -1.74 -5.83
C SER A 152 -5.40 -0.38 -6.32
N THR A 153 -6.05 0.39 -5.45
CA THR A 153 -6.59 1.72 -5.75
C THR A 153 -5.50 2.70 -6.17
N LEU A 154 -4.39 2.75 -5.43
CA LEU A 154 -3.26 3.65 -5.76
C LEU A 154 -2.64 3.31 -7.12
N HIS A 155 -2.50 2.01 -7.41
CA HIS A 155 -1.97 1.55 -8.69
C HIS A 155 -2.91 1.83 -9.86
N ALA A 156 -4.22 1.68 -9.67
CA ALA A 156 -5.21 1.99 -10.69
C ALA A 156 -5.20 3.48 -11.07
N PHE A 157 -5.08 4.38 -10.10
CA PHE A 157 -4.93 5.81 -10.38
C PHE A 157 -3.62 6.14 -11.09
N ASP A 158 -2.51 5.53 -10.69
CA ASP A 158 -1.23 5.74 -11.36
C ASP A 158 -1.28 5.32 -12.84
N GLU A 159 -1.81 4.12 -13.13
CA GLU A 159 -1.92 3.63 -14.50
C GLU A 159 -2.88 4.49 -15.33
N LEU A 160 -4.06 4.86 -14.79
CA LEU A 160 -5.00 5.71 -15.52
C LEU A 160 -4.39 7.07 -15.86
N LEU A 161 -3.80 7.74 -14.87
CA LEU A 161 -3.20 9.06 -15.05
C LEU A 161 -1.88 9.01 -15.84
N GLY A 162 -1.40 7.81 -16.20
CA GLY A 162 -0.15 7.64 -16.95
C GLY A 162 1.10 8.01 -16.14
N ILE A 163 1.06 7.84 -14.82
CA ILE A 163 2.18 8.11 -13.92
C ILE A 163 3.14 6.92 -13.95
N GLN A 164 4.38 7.16 -14.41
CA GLN A 164 5.38 6.11 -14.61
C GLN A 164 6.57 6.28 -13.66
N HIS A 165 6.68 5.41 -12.65
CA HIS A 165 7.71 5.45 -11.60
C HIS A 165 9.10 4.94 -12.03
N GLN A 166 9.47 5.10 -13.31
CA GLN A 166 10.66 4.50 -13.93
C GLN A 166 11.96 5.30 -13.74
N LYS A 167 11.89 6.60 -13.42
CA LYS A 167 13.06 7.51 -13.48
C LYS A 167 14.13 7.25 -12.41
N GLU A 168 13.81 6.58 -11.31
CA GLU A 168 14.72 6.44 -10.17
C GLU A 168 15.34 5.04 -10.07
N SER A 169 16.44 4.81 -10.80
CA SER A 169 17.25 3.57 -10.76
C SER A 169 16.48 2.24 -10.93
N GLY A 170 15.23 2.28 -11.43
CA GLY A 170 14.32 1.14 -11.49
C GLY A 170 13.83 0.60 -10.13
N LYS A 171 14.37 1.07 -9.00
CA LYS A 171 14.08 0.49 -7.67
C LYS A 171 12.64 0.75 -7.22
N THR A 172 12.15 1.99 -7.40
CA THR A 172 10.78 2.39 -7.05
C THR A 172 9.75 1.65 -7.90
N SER A 173 9.93 1.66 -9.23
CA SER A 173 9.08 0.89 -10.16
C SER A 173 9.12 -0.61 -9.86
N GLY A 174 10.30 -1.18 -9.64
CA GLY A 174 10.46 -2.60 -9.33
C GLY A 174 9.76 -3.00 -8.04
N PHE A 175 9.83 -2.17 -6.99
CA PHE A 175 9.11 -2.41 -5.74
C PHE A 175 7.59 -2.37 -5.95
N LEU A 176 7.06 -1.31 -6.56
CA LEU A 176 5.62 -1.17 -6.82
C LEU A 176 5.08 -2.32 -7.69
N HIS A 177 5.80 -2.70 -8.75
CA HIS A 177 5.39 -3.81 -9.60
C HIS A 177 5.36 -5.15 -8.82
N ARG A 178 6.33 -5.40 -7.94
CA ARG A 178 6.30 -6.58 -7.06
C ARG A 178 5.09 -6.58 -6.12
N MET A 179 4.67 -5.42 -5.62
CA MET A 179 3.50 -5.34 -4.71
C MET A 179 2.18 -5.73 -5.38
N ARG A 180 2.08 -5.71 -6.71
CA ARG A 180 0.89 -6.24 -7.43
C ARG A 180 0.65 -7.72 -7.15
N LYS A 181 1.72 -8.50 -6.93
CA LYS A 181 1.62 -9.94 -6.60
C LYS A 181 0.96 -10.20 -5.24
N TYR A 182 0.77 -9.17 -4.43
CA TYR A 182 0.11 -9.22 -3.12
C TYR A 182 -1.34 -8.74 -3.19
N MET A 183 -1.85 -8.43 -4.38
CA MET A 183 -3.23 -8.00 -4.62
C MET A 183 -4.08 -9.18 -5.10
N PRO A 184 -5.40 -9.20 -4.87
CA PRO A 184 -6.28 -10.23 -5.40
C PRO A 184 -6.18 -10.33 -6.93
N PRO A 185 -6.25 -11.54 -7.53
CA PRO A 185 -6.09 -11.72 -8.98
C PRO A 185 -6.98 -10.81 -9.84
N HIS A 186 -8.24 -10.61 -9.44
CA HIS A 186 -9.16 -9.69 -10.14
C HIS A 186 -8.72 -8.23 -10.08
N HIS A 187 -8.08 -7.80 -8.99
CA HIS A 187 -7.54 -6.44 -8.88
C HIS A 187 -6.29 -6.27 -9.74
N GLN A 188 -5.43 -7.31 -9.81
CA GLN A 188 -4.28 -7.31 -10.71
C GLN A 188 -4.76 -7.19 -12.16
N ALA A 189 -5.73 -8.02 -12.57
CA ALA A 189 -6.30 -7.99 -13.91
C ALA A 189 -6.88 -6.62 -14.28
N PHE A 190 -7.58 -5.97 -13.34
CA PHE A 190 -8.11 -4.61 -13.55
C PHE A 190 -7.00 -3.57 -13.79
N ILE A 191 -5.89 -3.64 -13.04
CA ILE A 191 -4.76 -2.73 -13.23
C ILE A 191 -4.10 -2.96 -14.60
N GLU A 192 -3.95 -4.22 -15.02
CA GLU A 192 -3.39 -4.55 -16.33
C GLU A 192 -4.33 -4.15 -17.48
N GLU A 193 -5.64 -4.24 -17.30
CA GLU A 193 -6.63 -3.75 -18.25
C GLU A 193 -6.47 -2.23 -18.46
N ILE A 194 -6.35 -1.45 -17.38
CA ILE A 194 -6.11 0.01 -17.45
C ILE A 194 -4.79 0.30 -18.19
N ARG A 195 -3.75 -0.49 -17.95
CA ARG A 195 -2.45 -0.33 -18.59
C ARG A 195 -2.47 -0.65 -20.09
N SER A 196 -3.40 -1.50 -20.53
CA SER A 196 -3.49 -1.96 -21.93
C SER A 196 -4.08 -0.92 -22.91
N VAL A 197 -4.76 0.11 -22.40
CA VAL A 197 -5.37 1.15 -23.24
C VAL A 197 -4.48 2.39 -23.39
N PRO A 198 -4.75 3.29 -24.36
CA PRO A 198 -4.03 4.55 -24.47
C PRO A 198 -4.10 5.37 -23.17
N ARG A 199 -3.00 6.05 -22.85
CA ARG A 199 -2.89 6.80 -21.59
C ARG A 199 -3.88 7.96 -21.61
N LEU A 200 -4.54 8.20 -20.47
CA LEU A 200 -5.47 9.32 -20.34
C LEU A 200 -4.79 10.65 -20.62
N LYS A 201 -3.53 10.81 -20.18
CA LYS A 201 -2.74 12.03 -20.42
C LYS A 201 -2.62 12.34 -21.92
N ASP A 202 -2.34 11.33 -22.74
CA ASP A 202 -2.17 11.49 -24.18
C ASP A 202 -3.50 11.85 -24.85
N HIS A 203 -4.60 11.21 -24.43
CA HIS A 203 -5.95 11.55 -24.89
C HIS A 203 -6.32 13.00 -24.56
N VAL A 204 -6.06 13.45 -23.33
CA VAL A 204 -6.32 14.83 -22.88
C VAL A 204 -5.46 15.86 -23.62
N LEU A 205 -4.19 15.55 -23.89
CA LEU A 205 -3.32 16.42 -24.69
C LEU A 205 -3.83 16.53 -26.13
N SER A 206 -4.17 15.40 -26.76
CA SER A 206 -4.66 15.36 -28.14
C SER A 206 -6.01 16.06 -28.34
N SER A 207 -6.81 16.22 -27.29
CA SER A 207 -8.12 16.84 -27.38
C SER A 207 -8.06 18.36 -27.56
N GLY A 208 -6.94 19.00 -27.18
CA GLY A 208 -6.77 20.46 -27.17
C GLY A 208 -7.73 21.22 -26.23
N ASN A 209 -8.41 20.50 -25.33
CA ASN A 209 -9.46 21.07 -24.49
C ASN A 209 -8.88 21.48 -23.12
N GLN A 210 -8.80 22.79 -22.87
CA GLN A 210 -8.24 23.34 -21.64
C GLN A 210 -8.99 22.90 -20.37
N ASP A 211 -10.31 22.71 -20.43
CA ASP A 211 -11.10 22.22 -19.29
C ASP A 211 -10.74 20.77 -18.94
N LEU A 212 -10.49 19.92 -19.96
CA LEU A 212 -10.04 18.55 -19.74
C LEU A 212 -8.62 18.51 -19.18
N GLN A 213 -7.72 19.36 -19.68
CA GLN A 213 -6.36 19.48 -19.15
C GLN A 213 -6.37 19.97 -17.69
N SER A 214 -7.18 20.98 -17.38
CA SER A 214 -7.39 21.47 -16.01
C SER A 214 -7.97 20.39 -15.09
N THR A 215 -8.93 19.61 -15.58
CA THR A 215 -9.53 18.49 -14.83
C THR A 215 -8.52 17.38 -14.55
N TYR A 216 -7.73 16.99 -15.56
CA TYR A 216 -6.64 16.03 -15.41
C TYR A 216 -5.62 16.53 -14.36
N ASN A 217 -5.19 17.79 -14.43
CA ASN A 217 -4.27 18.38 -13.46
C ASN A 217 -4.83 18.39 -12.03
N LYS A 218 -6.15 18.59 -11.86
CA LYS A 218 -6.80 18.46 -10.54
C LYS A 218 -6.70 17.04 -9.98
N CYS A 219 -6.83 16.00 -10.81
CA CYS A 219 -6.64 14.61 -10.38
C CYS A 219 -5.19 14.33 -9.96
N VAL A 220 -4.21 14.80 -10.75
CA VAL A 220 -2.78 14.66 -10.43
C VAL A 220 -2.42 15.43 -9.14
N ALA A 221 -2.99 16.63 -8.95
CA ALA A 221 -2.82 17.41 -7.73
C ALA A 221 -3.36 16.68 -6.50
N ALA A 222 -4.59 16.17 -6.56
CA ALA A 222 -5.21 15.42 -5.45
C ALA A 222 -4.37 14.19 -5.06
N LEU A 223 -3.85 13.44 -6.03
CA LEU A 223 -2.98 12.29 -5.76
C LEU A 223 -1.61 12.73 -5.17
N SER A 224 -1.08 13.87 -5.61
CA SER A 224 0.15 14.45 -5.06
C SER A 224 -0.04 14.95 -3.63
N GLU A 225 -1.19 15.53 -3.30
CA GLU A 225 -1.58 15.96 -1.96
C GLU A 225 -1.71 14.75 -1.03
N LEU A 226 -2.40 13.69 -1.47
CA LEU A 226 -2.47 12.42 -0.74
C LEU A 226 -1.08 11.88 -0.41
N ARG A 227 -0.18 11.81 -1.39
CA ARG A 227 1.20 11.33 -1.20
C ARG A 227 1.99 12.23 -0.27
N THR A 228 1.77 13.53 -0.31
CA THR A 228 2.38 14.50 0.62
C THR A 228 1.88 14.27 2.04
N TYR A 229 0.58 14.08 2.22
CA TYR A 229 0.00 13.76 3.51
C TYR A 229 0.52 12.43 4.07
N HIS A 230 0.60 11.39 3.24
CA HIS A 230 1.16 10.09 3.61
C HIS A 230 2.63 10.19 4.07
N ILE A 231 3.46 11.00 3.41
CA ILE A 231 4.82 11.28 3.87
C ILE A 231 4.82 11.91 5.27
N THR A 232 3.92 12.85 5.55
CA THR A 232 3.78 13.47 6.88
C THR A 232 3.43 12.42 7.93
N LEU A 233 2.48 11.52 7.62
CA LEU A 233 2.08 10.44 8.53
C LEU A 233 3.24 9.48 8.82
N VAL A 234 3.91 8.98 7.79
CA VAL A 234 5.07 8.09 7.92
C VAL A 234 6.19 8.76 8.70
N THR A 235 6.43 10.05 8.46
CA THR A 235 7.42 10.82 9.22
C THR A 235 7.06 10.85 10.71
N LYS A 236 5.81 11.16 11.04
CA LYS A 236 5.33 11.29 12.43
C LYS A 236 5.32 9.95 13.17
N TYR A 237 4.73 8.93 12.57
CA TYR A 237 4.40 7.68 13.27
C TYR A 237 5.45 6.58 13.11
N ILE A 238 6.29 6.64 12.07
CA ILE A 238 7.35 5.65 11.87
C ILE A 238 8.71 6.28 12.17
N VAL A 239 9.07 7.36 11.47
CA VAL A 239 10.45 7.89 11.53
C VAL A 239 10.75 8.56 12.88
N ILE A 240 9.89 9.47 13.34
CA ILE A 240 10.08 10.17 14.62
C ILE A 240 9.90 9.20 15.79
N ALA A 241 8.93 8.29 15.72
CA ALA A 241 8.70 7.28 16.76
C ALA A 241 9.91 6.34 16.92
N ALA A 242 10.46 5.82 15.83
CA ALA A 242 11.65 4.97 15.85
C ALA A 242 12.87 5.70 16.44
N LYS A 243 13.06 6.98 16.08
CA LYS A 243 14.15 7.80 16.64
C LYS A 243 14.00 8.02 18.15
N LYS A 244 12.78 8.30 18.63
CA LYS A 244 12.50 8.44 20.07
C LYS A 244 12.73 7.13 20.83
N ALA A 245 12.30 6.00 20.27
CA ALA A 245 12.53 4.68 20.87
C ALA A 245 14.03 4.40 21.02
N LYS A 246 14.83 4.68 19.99
CA LYS A 246 16.30 4.52 20.05
C LYS A 246 16.95 5.37 21.15
N ASN A 247 16.50 6.61 21.32
CA ASN A 247 17.06 7.50 22.34
C ASN A 247 16.70 7.09 23.78
N ASN A 248 15.56 6.43 24.00
CA ASN A 248 15.14 5.98 25.33
C ASN A 248 15.81 4.68 25.79
N ILE A 249 16.47 3.92 24.89
CA ILE A 249 17.19 2.67 25.20
C ILE A 249 18.66 3.00 25.51
N SER A 250 18.88 3.96 26.42
CA SER A 250 20.19 4.26 27.01
C SER A 250 20.13 3.97 28.51
N GLN A 251 20.00 2.69 28.88
CA GLN A 251 20.48 2.05 30.11
C GLN A 251 19.79 0.69 30.26
N THR A 252 20.60 -0.37 30.28
CA THR A 252 20.25 -1.78 30.54
C THR A 252 19.49 -2.51 29.42
N THR A 253 20.09 -3.61 28.95
CA THR A 253 19.70 -4.49 27.84
C THR A 253 19.89 -3.92 26.42
N SER A 254 20.75 -4.60 25.66
CA SER A 254 20.94 -4.37 24.23
C SER A 254 19.59 -4.46 23.50
N PRO A 255 19.16 -3.44 22.75
CA PRO A 255 17.94 -3.51 21.95
C PRO A 255 18.06 -4.64 20.91
N PRO A 256 16.94 -5.27 20.50
CA PRO A 256 16.95 -6.24 19.41
C PRO A 256 17.60 -5.61 18.18
N SER A 257 18.56 -6.31 17.58
CA SER A 257 19.40 -5.84 16.45
C SER A 257 18.59 -5.42 15.20
N PHE A 258 17.28 -5.66 15.17
CA PHE A 258 16.33 -5.18 14.18
C PHE A 258 16.35 -3.66 13.98
N LEU A 259 16.70 -2.88 15.01
CA LEU A 259 16.80 -1.41 14.94
C LEU A 259 18.18 -0.89 14.48
N GLU A 260 19.21 -1.74 14.42
CA GLU A 260 20.58 -1.33 14.08
C GLU A 260 21.04 -1.72 12.67
N VAL A 261 20.54 -2.83 12.10
CA VAL A 261 21.11 -3.37 10.85
C VAL A 261 20.51 -2.76 9.57
N VAL A 262 19.41 -1.99 9.64
CA VAL A 262 18.92 -1.18 8.51
C VAL A 262 19.23 0.30 8.78
N GLY A 263 20.45 0.71 8.41
CA GLY A 263 20.93 2.08 8.59
C GLY A 263 19.88 3.12 8.23
N THR A 264 19.42 3.89 9.23
CA THR A 264 18.42 4.97 9.06
C THR A 264 17.15 4.54 8.30
N GLY A 265 16.51 3.41 8.60
CA GLY A 265 15.32 2.89 7.88
C GLY A 265 14.26 3.93 7.44
N GLY A 266 14.05 5.00 8.22
CA GLY A 266 13.22 6.14 7.81
C GLY A 266 13.70 6.92 6.57
N SER A 267 15.00 7.06 6.33
CA SER A 267 15.56 7.79 5.18
C SER A 267 15.28 7.07 3.85
N ARG A 268 15.36 5.74 3.81
CA ARG A 268 15.06 4.93 2.62
C ARG A 268 13.56 4.96 2.29
N VAL A 269 12.71 4.78 3.30
CA VAL A 269 11.25 4.87 3.14
C VAL A 269 10.84 6.27 2.68
N LEU A 270 11.36 7.34 3.31
CA LEU A 270 11.05 8.70 2.90
C LEU A 270 11.57 9.04 1.50
N LYS A 271 12.74 8.53 1.09
CA LYS A 271 13.23 8.67 -0.29
C LYS A 271 12.26 8.02 -1.29
N PHE A 272 11.87 6.77 -1.03
CA PHE A 272 10.87 6.07 -1.85
C PHE A 272 9.55 6.85 -1.95
N LEU A 273 8.98 7.28 -0.83
CA LEU A 273 7.71 8.01 -0.82
C LEU A 273 7.81 9.37 -1.53
N LYS A 274 8.92 10.10 -1.33
CA LYS A 274 9.18 11.36 -2.03
C LYS A 274 9.29 11.14 -3.53
N SER A 275 9.99 10.10 -3.97
CA SER A 275 10.10 9.74 -5.38
C SER A 275 8.75 9.45 -6.04
N VAL A 276 7.90 8.65 -5.37
CA VAL A 276 6.54 8.37 -5.85
C VAL A 276 5.73 9.67 -5.95
N ARG A 277 5.79 10.55 -4.93
CA ARG A 277 5.15 11.88 -4.96
C ARG A 277 5.68 12.77 -6.08
N ASP A 278 6.99 12.85 -6.25
CA ASP A 278 7.62 13.78 -7.20
C ASP A 278 7.34 13.33 -8.64
N THR A 279 7.38 12.02 -8.91
CA THR A 279 6.91 11.44 -10.18
C THR A 279 5.44 11.77 -10.46
N THR A 280 4.58 11.79 -9.42
CA THR A 280 3.18 12.24 -9.57
C THR A 280 3.11 13.66 -10.07
N LYS A 281 3.87 14.57 -9.46
CA LYS A 281 3.85 16.00 -9.80
C LYS A 281 4.34 16.24 -11.22
N GLU A 282 5.34 15.48 -11.66
CA GLU A 282 5.84 15.53 -13.05
C GLU A 282 4.79 15.10 -14.09
N ALA A 283 3.73 14.41 -13.68
CA ALA A 283 2.66 14.00 -14.59
C ALA A 283 1.72 15.16 -14.97
N MET A 284 1.79 16.31 -14.29
CA MET A 284 1.04 17.52 -14.63
C MET A 284 1.28 17.95 -16.10
N ILE A 285 0.24 18.52 -16.71
CA ILE A 285 0.31 19.17 -18.02
C ILE A 285 0.63 20.65 -17.80
N GLN A 286 1.59 21.19 -18.54
CA GLN A 286 1.83 22.64 -18.56
C GLN A 286 0.70 23.30 -19.39
N LEU A 287 -0.01 24.23 -18.76
CA LEU A 287 -1.10 25.00 -19.36
C LEU A 287 -0.58 26.31 -19.93
#